data_AF-A0AAV9UH50-F1
#
_entry.id   AF-A0AAV9UH50-F1
#
_cell.length_a   1.000
_cell.length_b   1.000
_cell.length_c   1.000
_cell.angle_alpha   90.00
_cell.angle_beta   90.00
_cell.angle_gamma   90.00
#
_symmetry.space_group_name_H-M   'P 1'
#
loop_
_entity.id
_entity.type
_entity.pdbx_description
1 polymer ?
#
loop_
_entity_poly.entity_id
_entity_poly.type
_entity_poly.pdbx_seq_one_letter_code
_entity_poly.pdbx_strand_id
1 'polypeptide(L)'
;MFLQSCEAFPSLFELSKRACIRNADRIDDVGNLPFFLVRPILSRIENPANLRTIEKNCPQIAGEDSELWREFIRRDFGETALDRYEPATPEGWSKVYRKLKREQDEKDKLDFSKLKADMQKVAEKREKRRVAVVPFNPRDRAEMRRIDRGFGGGGRNWTMSMSSGTSSGRVGKPGPFKSGTLNKVLTRGMRR
;
A
#
# COMPACT_ATOMS: atom_id res chain seq x y z
N MET A 1 -16.77 -13.31 -42.27
CA MET A 1 -16.54 -11.89 -42.62
C MET A 1 -15.54 -11.29 -41.64
N PHE A 2 -14.25 -11.53 -41.86
CA PHE A 2 -13.20 -10.77 -41.18
C PHE A 2 -12.67 -9.77 -42.20
N LEU A 3 -13.19 -8.55 -42.10
CA LEU A 3 -12.64 -7.41 -42.83
C LEU A 3 -11.19 -7.26 -42.41
N GLN A 4 -10.32 -7.62 -43.34
CA GLN A 4 -8.90 -7.35 -43.30
C GLN A 4 -8.75 -5.85 -43.26
N SER A 5 -8.35 -5.34 -42.09
CA SER A 5 -8.00 -3.95 -41.87
C SER A 5 -7.10 -3.49 -43.02
N CYS A 6 -7.52 -2.45 -43.71
CA CYS A 6 -6.65 -1.72 -44.63
C CYS A 6 -5.56 -1.10 -43.76
N GLU A 7 -4.39 -1.76 -43.70
CA GLU A 7 -3.27 -1.36 -42.86
C GLU A 7 -2.61 -0.14 -43.51
N ALA A 8 -3.17 1.04 -43.24
CA ALA A 8 -2.54 2.29 -43.58
C ALA A 8 -1.23 2.37 -42.77
N PHE A 9 -0.10 2.29 -43.47
CA PHE A 9 1.20 2.41 -42.82
C PHE A 9 1.26 3.76 -42.09
N PRO A 10 1.61 3.76 -40.79
CA PRO A 10 1.68 4.99 -40.03
C PRO A 10 2.75 5.89 -40.65
N SER A 11 2.42 7.17 -40.78
CA SER A 11 3.39 8.16 -41.24
C SER A 11 4.60 8.22 -40.30
N LEU A 12 5.74 8.68 -40.82
CA LEU A 12 6.94 8.90 -40.00
C LEU A 12 6.62 9.77 -38.76
N PHE A 13 5.76 10.77 -38.93
CA PHE A 13 5.31 11.64 -37.86
C PHE A 13 4.55 10.89 -36.75
N GLU A 14 3.68 9.95 -37.12
CA GLU A 14 2.99 9.13 -36.11
C GLU A 14 3.94 8.19 -35.38
N LEU A 15 4.87 7.57 -36.11
CA LEU A 15 5.86 6.68 -35.52
C LEU A 15 6.80 7.42 -34.56
N SER A 16 7.30 8.59 -34.95
CA SER A 16 8.15 9.41 -34.10
C SER A 16 7.38 9.91 -32.87
N LYS A 17 6.15 10.40 -33.05
CA LYS A 17 5.27 10.82 -31.94
C LYS A 17 5.03 9.67 -30.96
N ARG A 18 4.69 8.47 -31.44
CA ARG A 18 4.51 7.28 -30.61
C ARG A 18 5.81 6.91 -29.87
N ALA A 19 6.96 7.02 -30.53
CA ALA A 19 8.25 6.79 -29.90
C ALA A 19 8.54 7.80 -28.77
N CYS A 20 8.24 9.08 -28.97
CA CYS A 20 8.35 10.11 -27.94
C CYS A 20 7.42 9.84 -26.75
N ILE A 21 6.16 9.48 -27.01
CA ILE A 21 5.17 9.16 -25.96
C ILE A 21 5.63 7.96 -25.12
N ARG A 22 6.16 6.91 -25.77
CA ARG A 22 6.69 5.72 -25.05
C ARG A 22 7.89 6.04 -24.16
N ASN A 23 8.67 7.06 -24.50
CA ASN A 23 9.88 7.45 -23.77
C ASN A 23 9.70 8.79 -23.04
N ALA A 24 8.46 9.22 -22.78
CA ALA A 24 8.17 10.53 -22.20
C ALA A 24 8.90 10.76 -20.85
N ASP A 25 9.12 9.69 -20.08
CA ASP A 25 9.83 9.76 -18.79
C ASP A 25 11.33 10.07 -18.89
N ARG A 26 11.93 9.90 -20.08
CA ARG A 26 13.35 10.18 -20.32
C ARG A 26 13.58 11.54 -21.00
N ILE A 27 12.51 12.26 -21.31
CA ILE A 27 12.59 13.55 -21.98
C ILE A 27 12.63 14.61 -20.89
N ASP A 28 13.77 15.29 -20.77
CA ASP A 28 13.99 16.39 -19.81
C ASP A 28 13.85 17.77 -20.47
N ASP A 29 13.93 17.84 -21.79
CA ASP A 29 13.85 19.07 -22.59
C ASP A 29 13.17 18.79 -23.94
N VAL A 30 12.29 19.71 -24.36
CA VAL A 30 11.53 19.64 -25.60
C VAL A 30 11.94 20.76 -26.58
N GLY A 31 12.92 21.59 -26.23
CA GLY A 31 13.43 22.64 -27.10
C GLY A 31 12.37 23.70 -27.43
N ASN A 32 12.26 24.12 -28.70
CA ASN A 32 11.31 25.16 -29.16
C ASN A 32 10.07 24.59 -29.87
N LEU A 33 9.60 23.40 -29.48
CA LEU A 33 8.41 22.84 -30.11
C LEU A 33 7.12 23.56 -29.66
N PRO A 34 6.15 23.75 -30.56
CA PRO A 34 4.86 24.34 -30.21
C PRO A 34 4.04 23.40 -29.31
N PHE A 35 3.29 23.97 -28.37
CA PHE A 35 2.60 23.22 -27.32
C PHE A 35 1.67 22.13 -27.86
N PHE A 36 0.99 22.34 -29.00
CA PHE A 36 0.07 21.35 -29.56
C PHE A 36 0.74 20.00 -29.90
N LEU A 37 2.02 20.01 -30.29
CA LEU A 37 2.78 18.78 -30.58
C LEU A 37 3.23 18.09 -29.30
N VAL A 38 3.54 18.90 -28.29
CA VAL A 38 4.18 18.46 -27.05
C VAL A 38 3.14 17.99 -26.02
N ARG A 39 1.92 18.56 -26.04
CA ARG A 39 0.77 18.18 -25.19
C ARG A 39 0.55 16.67 -25.05
N PRO A 40 0.46 15.86 -26.14
CA PRO A 40 0.28 14.41 -26.01
C PRO A 40 1.48 13.69 -25.41
N ILE A 41 2.69 14.25 -25.50
CA ILE A 41 3.89 13.71 -24.86
C ILE A 41 3.87 14.04 -23.37
N LEU A 42 3.58 15.29 -23.00
CA LEU A 42 3.51 15.74 -21.61
C LEU A 42 2.39 15.08 -20.82
N SER A 43 1.22 14.86 -21.44
CA SER A 43 0.09 14.15 -20.82
C SER A 43 0.43 12.71 -20.43
N ARG A 44 1.43 12.09 -21.09
CA ARG A 44 1.88 10.74 -20.73
C ARG A 44 2.83 10.71 -19.55
N ILE A 45 3.48 11.84 -19.23
CA ILE A 45 4.46 11.90 -18.14
C ILE A 45 3.76 11.56 -16.83
N GLU A 46 4.23 10.52 -16.15
CA GLU A 46 3.61 10.11 -14.88
C GLU A 46 4.22 10.86 -13.69
N ASN A 47 5.43 11.38 -13.85
CA ASN A 47 6.22 11.98 -12.79
C ASN A 47 6.16 13.53 -12.80
N PRO A 48 5.54 14.17 -11.79
CA PRO A 48 5.45 15.62 -11.69
C PRO A 48 6.82 16.29 -11.44
N ALA A 49 7.81 15.57 -10.90
CA ALA A 49 9.16 16.11 -10.77
C ALA A 49 9.82 16.30 -12.14
N ASN A 50 9.52 15.42 -13.10
CA ASN A 50 10.02 15.54 -14.47
C ASN A 50 9.38 16.73 -15.19
N LEU A 51 8.04 16.87 -15.10
CA LEU A 51 7.34 18.03 -15.68
C LEU A 51 7.94 19.36 -15.22
N ARG A 52 8.31 19.45 -13.93
CA ARG A 52 8.95 20.65 -13.39
C ARG A 52 10.39 20.88 -13.84
N THR A 53 11.11 19.83 -14.22
CA THR A 53 12.43 19.99 -14.88
C THR A 53 12.23 20.56 -16.28
N ILE A 54 11.25 20.02 -17.02
CA ILE A 54 10.89 20.50 -18.35
C ILE A 54 10.44 21.98 -18.30
N GLU A 55 9.62 22.40 -17.33
CA GLU A 55 9.23 23.80 -17.13
C GLU A 55 10.44 24.76 -17.00
N LYS A 56 11.49 24.32 -16.31
CA LYS A 56 12.70 25.15 -16.13
C LYS A 56 13.49 25.30 -17.42
N ASN A 57 13.50 24.27 -18.25
CA ASN A 57 14.22 24.25 -19.51
C ASN A 57 13.42 24.96 -20.62
N CYS A 58 12.09 24.85 -20.57
CA CYS A 58 11.15 25.33 -21.57
C CYS A 58 10.12 26.31 -20.97
N PRO A 59 10.39 27.63 -20.93
CA PRO A 59 9.48 28.62 -20.35
C PRO A 59 8.15 28.75 -21.11
N GLN A 60 8.11 28.35 -22.39
CA GLN A 60 6.91 28.36 -23.22
C GLN A 60 5.78 27.42 -22.74
N ILE A 61 6.10 26.43 -21.89
CA ILE A 61 5.14 25.41 -21.43
C ILE A 61 4.45 25.85 -20.11
N ALA A 62 5.08 26.76 -19.35
CA ALA A 62 4.66 27.14 -17.99
C ALA A 62 3.26 27.79 -17.89
N GLY A 63 2.65 28.20 -19.00
CA GLY A 63 1.29 28.75 -19.03
C GLY A 63 0.20 27.74 -19.37
N GLU A 64 0.53 26.69 -20.12
CA GLU A 64 -0.44 25.72 -20.67
C GLU A 64 -0.41 24.37 -19.92
N ASP A 65 0.52 24.18 -19.00
CA ASP A 65 0.68 22.98 -18.16
C ASP A 65 -0.29 22.89 -16.97
N SER A 66 -1.10 23.92 -16.73
CA SER A 66 -2.08 23.96 -15.64
C SER A 66 -3.04 22.75 -15.66
N GLU A 67 -3.44 22.30 -16.86
CA GLU A 67 -4.27 21.10 -17.02
C GLU A 67 -3.57 19.84 -16.49
N LEU A 68 -2.28 19.68 -16.81
CA LEU A 68 -1.47 18.53 -16.43
C LEU A 68 -1.29 18.48 -14.91
N TRP A 69 -1.03 19.63 -14.28
CA TRP A 69 -0.92 19.70 -12.83
C TRP A 69 -2.22 19.38 -12.12
N ARG A 70 -3.37 19.80 -12.66
CA ARG A 70 -4.68 19.44 -12.12
C ARG A 70 -4.93 17.94 -12.19
N GLU A 71 -4.53 17.28 -13.28
CA GLU A 71 -4.59 15.83 -13.41
C GLU A 71 -3.70 15.12 -12.38
N PHE A 72 -2.47 15.60 -12.16
CA PHE A 72 -1.60 15.04 -11.11
C PHE A 72 -2.19 15.19 -9.71
N ILE A 73 -2.75 16.36 -9.39
CA ILE A 73 -3.36 16.58 -8.08
C ILE A 73 -4.57 15.67 -7.89
N ARG A 74 -5.43 15.55 -8.92
CA ARG A 74 -6.57 14.64 -8.91
C ARG A 74 -6.13 13.19 -8.68
N ARG A 75 -5.04 12.75 -9.33
CA ARG A 75 -4.52 11.39 -9.20
C ARG A 75 -3.90 11.11 -7.82
N ASP A 76 -3.07 12.03 -7.33
CA ASP A 76 -2.23 11.79 -6.14
C ASP A 76 -2.95 12.13 -4.81
N PHE A 77 -3.81 13.15 -4.81
CA PHE A 77 -4.49 13.65 -3.60
C PHE A 77 -6.02 13.58 -3.67
N GLY A 78 -6.58 13.30 -4.85
CA GLY A 78 -8.02 13.28 -5.09
C GLY A 78 -8.61 14.65 -5.42
N GLU A 79 -9.89 14.66 -5.79
CA GLU A 79 -10.61 15.86 -6.24
C GLU A 79 -10.78 16.91 -5.13
N THR A 80 -10.88 16.46 -3.87
CA THR A 80 -11.02 17.37 -2.71
C THR A 80 -9.81 18.28 -2.46
N ALA A 81 -8.63 17.95 -2.99
CA ALA A 81 -7.45 18.79 -2.89
C ALA A 81 -7.40 19.87 -3.99
N LEU A 82 -8.05 19.61 -5.13
CA LEU A 82 -8.13 20.50 -6.27
C LEU A 82 -8.95 21.76 -5.92
N ASP A 83 -10.13 21.56 -5.31
CA ASP A 83 -11.06 22.63 -4.95
C ASP A 83 -10.52 23.54 -3.82
N ARG A 84 -9.59 23.02 -3.00
CA ARG A 84 -9.04 23.75 -1.84
C ARG A 84 -7.92 24.72 -2.20
N TYR A 85 -7.26 24.49 -3.33
CA TYR A 85 -6.04 25.20 -3.70
C TYR A 85 -6.06 25.58 -5.18
N GLU A 86 -7.06 26.36 -5.58
CA GLU A 86 -7.06 27.01 -6.89
C GLU A 86 -6.14 28.24 -6.84
N PRO A 87 -4.99 28.22 -7.53
CA PRO A 87 -4.09 29.36 -7.56
C PRO A 87 -4.64 30.46 -8.50
N ALA A 88 -4.38 31.72 -8.15
CA ALA A 88 -4.80 32.88 -8.96
C ALA A 88 -4.09 32.98 -10.34
N THR A 89 -3.00 32.24 -10.53
CA THR A 89 -2.21 32.22 -11.77
C THR A 89 -2.03 30.79 -12.26
N PRO A 90 -2.06 30.53 -13.58
CA PRO A 90 -1.88 29.19 -14.15
C PRO A 90 -0.54 28.55 -13.78
N GLU A 91 0.54 29.34 -13.64
CA GLU A 91 1.87 28.91 -13.16
C GLU A 91 1.89 28.49 -11.67
N GLY A 92 0.80 28.72 -10.94
CA GLY A 92 0.72 28.50 -9.50
C GLY A 92 0.56 27.02 -9.13
N TRP A 93 0.07 26.17 -10.04
CA TRP A 93 -0.24 24.77 -9.74
C TRP A 93 0.98 23.94 -9.35
N SER A 94 2.14 24.20 -9.96
CA SER A 94 3.44 23.60 -9.60
C SER A 94 3.85 23.89 -8.14
N LYS A 95 3.50 25.08 -7.62
CA LYS A 95 3.74 25.44 -6.21
C LYS A 95 2.75 24.74 -5.27
N VAL A 96 1.49 24.66 -5.66
CA VAL A 96 0.44 23.96 -4.91
C VAL A 96 0.81 22.48 -4.73
N TYR A 97 1.17 21.79 -5.82
CA TYR A 97 1.58 20.39 -5.76
C TYR A 97 2.75 20.16 -4.81
N ARG A 98 3.77 21.05 -4.83
CA ARG A 98 4.93 20.95 -3.92
C ARG A 98 4.52 21.07 -2.45
N LYS A 99 3.57 21.96 -2.14
CA LYS A 99 3.08 22.13 -0.77
C LYS A 99 2.34 20.88 -0.32
N LEU A 100 1.42 20.37 -1.13
CA LEU A 100 0.66 19.16 -0.84
C LEU A 100 1.57 17.93 -0.67
N LYS A 101 2.57 17.77 -1.54
CA LYS A 101 3.55 16.68 -1.46
C LYS A 101 4.37 16.74 -0.19
N ARG A 102 4.81 17.93 0.22
CA ARG A 102 5.52 18.11 1.49
C ARG A 102 4.65 17.71 2.69
N GLU A 103 3.38 18.11 2.70
CA GLU A 103 2.43 17.73 3.75
C GLU A 103 2.19 16.21 3.81
N GLN A 104 2.16 15.52 2.66
CA GLN A 104 2.10 14.05 2.60
C GLN A 104 3.39 13.42 3.14
N ASP A 105 4.56 13.85 2.66
CA ASP A 105 5.86 13.32 3.10
C ASP A 105 6.05 13.47 4.62
N GLU A 106 5.56 14.56 5.20
CA GLU A 106 5.58 14.80 6.66
C GLU A 106 4.66 13.83 7.41
N LYS A 107 3.43 13.60 6.92
CA LYS A 107 2.51 12.62 7.50
C LYS A 107 3.08 11.21 7.44
N ASP A 108 3.62 10.82 6.29
CA ASP A 108 4.23 9.51 6.10
C ASP A 108 5.41 9.31 7.06
N LYS A 109 6.29 10.32 7.21
CA LYS A 109 7.40 10.26 8.18
C LYS A 109 6.92 10.06 9.62
N LEU A 110 5.85 10.75 10.01
CA LEU A 110 5.25 10.60 11.33
C LEU A 110 4.68 9.18 11.51
N ASP A 111 4.02 8.64 10.50
CA ASP A 111 3.44 7.30 10.56
C ASP A 111 4.49 6.20 10.52
N PHE A 112 5.55 6.35 9.72
CA PHE A 112 6.73 5.48 9.76
C PHE A 112 7.41 5.50 11.13
N SER A 113 7.53 6.68 11.75
CA SER A 113 8.08 6.82 13.11
C SER A 113 7.24 6.08 14.15
N LYS A 114 5.91 6.25 14.11
CA LYS A 114 4.98 5.52 14.99
C LYS A 114 5.08 4.01 14.78
N LEU A 115 5.05 3.55 13.53
CA LEU A 115 5.16 2.14 13.18
C LEU A 115 6.48 1.55 13.69
N LYS A 116 7.60 2.26 13.52
CA LYS A 116 8.91 1.85 14.02
C LYS A 116 8.92 1.73 15.54
N ALA A 117 8.36 2.71 16.25
CA ALA A 117 8.26 2.66 17.71
C ALA A 117 7.41 1.46 18.19
N ASP A 118 6.31 1.16 17.51
CA ASP A 118 5.47 0.02 17.86
C ASP A 118 6.12 -1.33 17.54
N MET A 119 6.87 -1.42 16.44
CA MET A 119 7.68 -2.60 16.11
C MET A 119 8.76 -2.86 17.17
N GLN A 120 9.42 -1.81 17.66
CA GLN A 120 10.40 -1.93 18.75
C GLN A 120 9.75 -2.45 20.03
N LYS A 121 8.61 -1.87 20.45
CA LYS A 121 7.86 -2.36 21.62
C LYS A 121 7.45 -3.83 21.48
N VAL A 122 7.06 -4.27 20.28
CA VAL A 122 6.71 -5.68 20.01
C VAL A 122 7.95 -6.57 20.09
N ALA A 123 9.07 -6.14 19.52
CA ALA A 123 10.34 -6.86 19.57
C ALA A 123 10.82 -7.05 21.02
N GLU A 124 10.79 -5.99 21.84
CA GLU A 124 11.13 -6.06 23.26
C GLU A 124 10.21 -7.03 24.02
N LYS A 125 8.89 -6.99 23.76
CA LYS A 125 7.94 -7.94 24.38
C LYS A 125 8.23 -9.39 23.96
N ARG A 126 8.64 -9.61 22.71
CA ARG A 126 9.03 -10.93 22.20
C ARG A 126 10.32 -11.41 22.84
N GLU A 127 11.31 -10.55 23.00
CA GLU A 127 12.57 -10.86 23.67
C GLU A 127 12.36 -11.18 25.15
N LYS A 128 11.55 -10.38 25.86
CA LYS A 128 11.16 -10.67 27.26
C LYS A 128 10.38 -11.98 27.40
N ARG A 129 9.62 -12.37 26.39
CA ARG A 129 8.91 -13.67 26.34
C ARG A 129 9.80 -14.81 25.79
N ARG A 130 11.04 -14.52 25.37
CA ARG A 130 11.92 -15.55 24.82
C ARG A 130 12.32 -16.50 25.94
N VAL A 131 11.77 -17.70 25.89
CA VAL A 131 12.16 -18.79 26.79
C VAL A 131 13.62 -19.14 26.49
N ALA A 132 14.47 -19.17 27.52
CA ALA A 132 15.83 -19.65 27.39
C ALA A 132 15.79 -21.16 27.10
N VAL A 133 16.35 -21.57 25.96
CA VAL A 133 16.58 -22.99 25.67
C VAL A 133 17.76 -23.41 26.53
N VAL A 134 17.45 -23.93 27.72
CA VAL A 134 18.46 -24.50 28.62
C VAL A 134 18.99 -25.78 27.97
N PRO A 135 20.33 -25.98 27.89
CA PRO A 135 20.88 -27.24 27.39
C PRO A 135 20.40 -28.40 28.27
N PHE A 136 19.80 -29.39 27.63
CA PHE A 136 19.17 -30.53 28.29
C PHE A 136 20.21 -31.49 28.87
N ASN A 137 20.22 -31.71 30.18
CA ASN A 137 21.04 -32.74 30.81
C ASN A 137 20.33 -34.11 30.70
N PRO A 138 20.95 -35.16 30.15
CA PRO A 138 20.33 -36.48 30.01
C PRO A 138 19.81 -37.10 31.30
N ARG A 139 20.35 -36.72 32.48
CA ARG A 139 19.87 -37.18 33.80
C ARG A 139 18.49 -36.62 34.16
N ASP A 140 18.16 -35.41 33.70
CA ASP A 140 16.89 -34.74 33.99
C ASP A 140 15.72 -35.36 33.20
N ARG A 141 16.02 -36.18 32.17
CA ARG A 141 15.03 -36.95 31.39
C ARG A 141 14.27 -37.97 32.23
N ALA A 142 14.92 -38.58 33.22
CA ALA A 142 14.31 -39.59 34.07
C ALA A 142 13.38 -38.94 35.11
N GLU A 143 13.78 -37.80 35.66
CA GLU A 143 13.00 -36.95 36.58
C GLU A 143 11.77 -36.33 35.89
N MET A 144 11.92 -35.72 34.70
CA MET A 144 10.78 -35.18 33.94
C MET A 144 9.73 -36.25 33.59
N ARG A 145 10.14 -37.49 33.27
CA ARG A 145 9.21 -38.62 33.04
C ARG A 145 8.48 -39.08 34.30
N ARG A 146 8.97 -38.75 35.49
CA ARG A 146 8.25 -38.99 36.76
C ARG A 146 7.23 -37.89 37.04
N ILE A 147 7.55 -36.63 36.71
CA ILE A 147 6.66 -35.47 36.86
C ILE A 147 5.50 -35.53 35.85
N ASP A 148 5.76 -35.93 34.60
CA ASP A 148 4.73 -36.17 33.58
C ASP A 148 3.72 -37.27 33.99
N ARG A 149 4.17 -38.22 34.81
CA ARG A 149 3.30 -39.24 35.45
C ARG A 149 2.64 -38.77 36.75
N GLY A 150 3.04 -37.62 37.29
CA GLY A 150 2.61 -37.10 38.59
C GLY A 150 1.50 -36.05 38.53
N PHE A 151 1.22 -35.47 37.37
CA PHE A 151 0.10 -34.53 37.17
C PHE A 151 -0.94 -35.11 36.20
N GLY A 152 -1.47 -36.29 36.55
CA GLY A 152 -2.36 -37.03 35.66
C GLY A 152 -3.00 -38.27 36.27
N GLY A 153 -3.21 -38.29 37.59
CA GLY A 153 -4.15 -39.22 38.21
C GLY A 153 -5.58 -38.78 37.92
N GLY A 154 -6.05 -38.93 36.68
CA GLY A 154 -7.46 -38.72 36.33
C GLY A 154 -7.72 -38.05 34.98
N GLY A 155 -7.77 -38.87 33.92
CA GLY A 155 -8.75 -38.68 32.86
C GLY A 155 -8.35 -37.86 31.63
N ARG A 156 -8.80 -38.39 30.48
CA ARG A 156 -8.93 -37.79 29.14
C ARG A 156 -7.73 -37.96 28.19
N ASN A 157 -7.73 -39.14 27.59
CA ASN A 157 -7.16 -39.48 26.29
C ASN A 157 -7.56 -38.42 25.23
N TRP A 158 -6.58 -37.71 24.66
CA TRP A 158 -6.74 -36.93 23.42
C TRP A 158 -6.27 -37.69 22.18
N THR A 159 -6.36 -39.03 22.19
CA THR A 159 -6.23 -39.82 20.96
C THR A 159 -7.59 -39.88 20.27
N MET A 160 -7.75 -39.12 19.20
CA MET A 160 -8.83 -39.35 18.25
C MET A 160 -8.58 -40.66 17.52
N SER A 161 -9.14 -41.74 18.05
CA SER A 161 -9.40 -42.96 17.30
C SER A 161 -10.74 -42.78 16.59
N MET A 162 -10.71 -42.68 15.26
CA MET A 162 -11.89 -42.87 14.43
C MET A 162 -12.39 -44.30 14.63
N SER A 163 -13.54 -44.47 15.28
CA SER A 163 -14.32 -45.70 15.16
C SER A 163 -15.79 -45.36 15.05
N SER A 164 -16.33 -45.68 13.89
CA SER A 164 -17.74 -45.76 13.54
C SER A 164 -18.60 -46.42 14.62
N GLY A 165 -19.79 -45.88 14.87
CA GLY A 165 -20.87 -46.64 15.51
C GLY A 165 -21.71 -45.86 16.51
N THR A 166 -22.86 -45.38 16.04
CA THR A 166 -24.17 -45.43 16.73
C THR A 166 -24.21 -45.27 18.27
N SER A 167 -24.68 -44.11 18.75
CA SER A 167 -26.04 -43.94 19.30
C SER A 167 -26.14 -42.96 20.48
N SER A 168 -27.21 -42.16 20.40
CA SER A 168 -27.97 -41.53 21.48
C SER A 168 -27.27 -40.49 22.37
N GLY A 169 -27.69 -39.24 22.17
CA GLY A 169 -27.20 -38.08 22.89
C GLY A 169 -27.75 -37.93 24.33
N ARG A 170 -26.88 -37.40 25.20
CA ARG A 170 -27.28 -36.56 26.33
C ARG A 170 -26.45 -35.29 26.30
N VAL A 171 -27.15 -34.15 26.22
CA VAL A 171 -26.61 -32.80 26.20
C VAL A 171 -26.19 -32.41 27.62
N GLY A 172 -24.89 -32.18 27.83
CA GLY A 172 -24.33 -31.57 29.04
C GLY A 172 -23.93 -30.11 28.76
N LYS A 173 -24.39 -29.20 29.63
CA LYS A 173 -24.26 -27.72 29.55
C LYS A 173 -22.78 -27.25 29.50
N PRO A 174 -22.44 -26.18 28.75
CA PRO A 174 -21.09 -25.60 28.77
C PRO A 174 -20.85 -24.73 30.02
N GLY A 175 -19.66 -24.84 30.59
CA GLY A 175 -19.15 -24.01 31.70
C GLY A 175 -18.72 -22.60 31.26
N PRO A 176 -18.34 -21.72 32.21
CA PRO A 176 -18.32 -20.28 32.00
C PRO A 176 -16.99 -19.80 31.44
N PHE A 177 -16.76 -20.00 30.15
CA PHE A 177 -15.73 -19.26 29.41
C PHE A 177 -16.41 -18.43 28.33
N LYS A 178 -16.59 -17.14 28.59
CA LYS A 178 -17.01 -16.16 27.58
C LYS A 178 -15.84 -15.93 26.62
N SER A 179 -15.69 -16.77 25.60
CA SER A 179 -14.99 -16.36 24.38
C SER A 179 -15.95 -15.43 23.63
N GLY A 180 -15.64 -14.15 23.58
CA GLY A 180 -16.60 -13.19 23.04
C GLY A 180 -16.26 -11.72 23.28
N THR A 181 -15.00 -11.32 23.19
CA THR A 181 -14.65 -9.89 23.12
C THR A 181 -13.33 -9.65 22.41
N LEU A 182 -13.23 -10.10 21.16
CA LEU A 182 -12.30 -9.54 20.18
C LEU A 182 -13.02 -9.47 18.83
N ASN A 183 -13.88 -8.44 18.71
CA ASN A 183 -14.24 -7.72 17.48
C ASN A 183 -15.43 -6.81 17.77
N LYS A 184 -15.17 -5.64 18.36
CA LYS A 184 -16.16 -4.56 18.46
C LYS A 184 -15.55 -3.15 18.40
N VAL A 185 -14.35 -3.01 17.83
CA VAL A 185 -13.70 -1.71 17.58
C VAL A 185 -13.30 -1.59 16.10
N LEU A 186 -14.24 -1.86 15.18
CA LEU A 186 -14.05 -1.46 13.77
C LEU A 186 -15.34 -1.20 12.96
N THR A 187 -16.53 -1.15 13.56
CA THR A 187 -17.78 -0.95 12.78
C THR A 187 -18.75 0.07 13.39
N ARG A 188 -18.23 1.08 14.12
CA ARG A 188 -18.98 2.29 14.44
C ARG A 188 -18.31 3.48 13.76
N GLY A 189 -18.69 3.72 12.51
CA GLY A 189 -18.18 4.86 11.75
C GLY A 189 -18.64 4.93 10.29
N MET A 190 -19.72 4.24 9.91
CA MET A 190 -20.30 4.36 8.58
C MET A 190 -21.82 4.25 8.71
N ARG A 191 -22.54 5.22 8.15
CA ARG A 191 -23.98 5.54 8.29
C ARG A 191 -24.31 6.49 9.45
N ARG A 192 -24.11 7.79 9.23
CA ARG A 192 -25.20 8.73 8.93
C ARG A 192 -24.70 9.78 7.96
#